data_AF-A0AAV7HHW9-F1
#
_entry.id   AF-A0AAV7HHW9-F1
#
_cell.length_a   1.000
_cell.length_b   1.000
_cell.length_c   1.000
_cell.angle_alpha   90.00
_cell.angle_beta   90.00
_cell.angle_gamma   90.00
#
_symmetry.space_group_name_H-M   'P 1'
#
loop_
_entity.id
_entity.type
_entity.pdbx_description
1 polymer ?
#
loop_
_entity_poly.entity_id
_entity_poly.type
_entity_poly.pdbx_seq_one_letter_code
_entity_poly.pdbx_strand_id
1 'polypeptide(L)'
;MQSLPLQREIQQALVDIGDKEPSFVGSREWIGAIELGFVLDKLLGVSCKIMNLRSGAELPEKCRELAKHFESQGTPVMIGGGVLAYTLLGVDYNEASGDCAFLILDPHYTGNDDLKKIVNGGWCGWKKPVDSKGRSFFLKDKFYNLLLPQRPNMV
;
A
#
# COMPACT_ATOMS: atom_id res chain seq x y z
N MET A 1 12.78 1.70 20.97
CA MET A 1 11.74 1.94 19.94
C MET A 1 12.44 2.71 18.83
N GLN A 2 12.53 2.14 17.62
CA GLN A 2 13.19 2.80 16.49
C GLN A 2 12.30 3.95 15.99
N SER A 3 12.90 5.09 15.64
CA SER A 3 12.16 6.21 15.03
C SER A 3 11.73 5.88 13.60
N LEU A 4 10.65 6.49 13.12
CA LEU A 4 10.27 6.40 11.72
C LEU A 4 11.36 7.04 10.85
N PRO A 5 11.77 6.38 9.74
CA PRO A 5 12.82 6.92 8.88
C PRO A 5 12.33 8.16 8.13
N LEU A 6 13.21 9.15 8.01
CA LEU A 6 13.04 10.31 7.15
C LEU A 6 13.16 9.90 5.67
N GLN A 7 12.59 10.70 4.76
CA GLN A 7 12.67 10.46 3.32
C GLN A 7 14.13 10.29 2.84
N ARG A 8 15.06 11.09 3.38
CA ARG A 8 16.48 10.99 3.04
C ARG A 8 17.10 9.67 3.50
N GLU A 9 16.68 9.11 4.63
CA GLU A 9 17.15 7.82 5.13
C GLU A 9 16.60 6.66 4.28
N ILE A 10 15.36 6.77 3.83
CA ILE A 10 14.75 5.84 2.87
C ILE A 10 15.54 5.85 1.55
N GLN A 11 15.85 7.03 1.01
CA GLN A 11 16.65 7.17 -0.21
C GLN A 11 18.07 6.61 -0.02
N GLN A 12 18.71 6.89 1.12
CA GLN A 12 20.04 6.37 1.44
C GLN A 12 20.03 4.84 1.52
N ALA A 13 19.00 4.24 2.11
CA ALA A 13 18.88 2.78 2.19
C ALA A 13 18.87 2.12 0.80
N LEU A 14 18.21 2.74 -0.19
CA LEU A 14 18.18 2.25 -1.57
C LEU A 14 19.52 2.41 -2.29
N VAL A 15 20.27 3.47 -1.99
CA VAL A 15 21.65 3.64 -2.50
C VAL A 15 22.60 2.63 -1.86
N ASP A 16 22.50 2.42 -0.55
CA ASP A 16 23.40 1.53 0.20
C ASP A 16 23.31 0.06 -0.24
N ILE A 17 22.16 -0.37 -0.76
CA ILE A 17 21.96 -1.72 -1.31
C ILE A 17 22.26 -1.79 -2.82
N GLY A 18 22.60 -0.67 -3.46
CA GLY A 18 22.90 -0.60 -4.88
C GLY A 18 21.68 -0.61 -5.82
N ASP A 19 20.47 -0.37 -5.32
CA ASP A 19 19.25 -0.27 -6.16
C ASP A 19 19.16 1.07 -6.89
N LYS A 20 19.70 2.14 -6.28
CA LYS A 20 19.71 3.50 -6.85
C LYS A 20 21.11 4.10 -6.85
N GLU A 21 21.35 5.01 -7.79
CA GLU A 21 22.59 5.79 -7.87
C GLU A 21 22.69 6.84 -6.73
N PRO A 22 23.90 7.28 -6.34
CA PRO A 22 24.08 8.26 -5.26
C PRO A 22 23.31 9.58 -5.43
N SER A 23 23.03 9.98 -6.68
CA SER A 23 22.23 11.17 -7.00
C SER A 23 20.76 11.09 -6.56
N PHE A 24 20.28 9.88 -6.24
CA PHE A 24 18.93 9.65 -5.73
C PHE A 24 18.70 10.27 -4.34
N VAL A 25 19.76 10.38 -3.53
CA VAL A 25 19.66 10.94 -2.17
C VAL A 25 19.42 12.45 -2.24
N GLY A 26 18.28 12.88 -1.71
CA GLY A 26 17.79 14.26 -1.78
C GLY A 26 16.97 14.57 -3.04
N SER A 27 16.74 13.59 -3.93
CA SER A 27 15.85 13.77 -5.07
C SER A 27 14.38 13.82 -4.64
N ARG A 28 13.50 14.13 -5.60
CA ARG A 28 12.03 14.10 -5.42
C ARG A 28 11.37 12.99 -6.23
N GLU A 29 12.16 12.00 -6.61
CA GLU A 29 11.67 10.87 -7.39
C GLU A 29 10.77 9.97 -6.55
N TRP A 30 9.80 9.35 -7.21
CA TRP A 30 8.90 8.39 -6.58
C TRP A 30 9.57 7.02 -6.44
N ILE A 31 9.14 6.27 -5.43
CA ILE A 31 9.47 4.85 -5.26
C ILE A 31 8.20 4.01 -5.32
N GLY A 32 8.33 2.76 -5.76
CA GLY A 32 7.22 1.82 -5.84
C GLY A 32 7.21 0.80 -4.71
N ALA A 33 6.32 -0.19 -4.87
CA ALA A 33 6.18 -1.32 -3.96
C ALA A 33 7.48 -2.15 -3.85
N ILE A 34 8.26 -2.28 -4.93
CA ILE A 34 9.49 -3.07 -4.92
C ILE A 34 10.55 -2.38 -4.08
N GLU A 35 10.83 -1.10 -4.35
CA GLU A 35 11.79 -0.32 -3.57
C GLU A 35 11.39 -0.23 -2.10
N LEU A 36 10.10 -0.06 -1.79
CA LEU A 36 9.62 -0.07 -0.41
C LEU A 36 9.92 -1.41 0.28
N GLY A 37 9.82 -2.54 -0.43
CA GLY A 37 10.19 -3.85 0.08
C GLY A 37 11.67 -3.93 0.47
N PHE A 38 12.55 -3.39 -0.38
CA PHE A 38 13.97 -3.32 -0.07
C PHE A 38 14.28 -2.44 1.14
N VAL A 39 13.60 -1.31 1.28
CA VAL A 39 13.75 -0.40 2.42
C VAL A 39 13.32 -1.08 3.72
N LEU A 40 12.18 -1.77 3.71
CA LEU A 40 11.67 -2.50 4.88
C LEU A 40 12.60 -3.63 5.31
N ASP A 41 13.15 -4.38 4.36
CA ASP A 41 14.14 -5.42 4.64
C ASP A 41 15.43 -4.82 5.21
N LYS A 42 15.99 -3.80 4.54
CA LYS A 42 17.26 -3.16 4.94
C LYS A 42 17.20 -2.50 6.31
N LEU A 43 16.11 -1.78 6.62
CA LEU A 43 16.01 -0.96 7.83
C LEU A 43 15.39 -1.70 9.02
N LEU A 44 14.53 -2.68 8.78
CA LEU A 44 13.73 -3.34 9.81
C LEU A 44 13.84 -4.88 9.79
N GLY A 45 14.50 -5.48 8.79
CA GLY A 45 14.54 -6.93 8.61
C GLY A 45 13.18 -7.54 8.28
N VAL A 46 12.27 -6.76 7.69
CA VAL A 46 10.91 -7.19 7.37
C VAL A 46 10.85 -7.68 5.93
N SER A 47 10.63 -8.97 5.76
CA SER A 47 10.38 -9.55 4.44
C SER A 47 8.97 -9.19 3.94
N CYS A 48 8.85 -9.04 2.62
CA CYS A 48 7.61 -8.62 1.98
C CYS A 48 7.23 -9.58 0.85
N LYS A 49 5.93 -9.84 0.69
CA LYS A 49 5.39 -10.50 -0.50
C LYS A 49 4.87 -9.44 -1.47
N ILE A 50 5.15 -9.60 -2.75
CA ILE A 50 4.58 -8.76 -3.82
C ILE A 50 3.44 -9.51 -4.52
N MET A 51 2.29 -8.86 -4.62
CA MET A 51 1.16 -9.30 -5.44
C MET A 51 1.01 -8.35 -6.62
N ASN A 52 1.25 -8.85 -7.82
CA ASN A 52 1.19 -8.07 -9.05
C ASN A 52 -0.17 -8.23 -9.74
N LEU A 53 -0.76 -7.12 -10.17
CA LEU A 53 -2.03 -7.04 -10.88
C LEU A 53 -1.81 -6.30 -12.18
N ARG A 54 -2.33 -6.83 -13.29
CA ARG A 54 -2.18 -6.19 -14.61
C ARG A 54 -3.23 -5.11 -14.85
N SER A 55 -4.29 -5.13 -14.07
CA SER A 55 -5.41 -4.20 -14.14
C SER A 55 -5.99 -3.93 -12.74
N GLY A 56 -6.47 -2.71 -12.50
CA GLY A 56 -7.30 -2.41 -11.32
C GLY A 56 -8.59 -3.24 -11.24
N ALA A 57 -9.03 -3.85 -12.35
CA ALA A 57 -10.17 -4.76 -12.38
C ALA A 57 -9.89 -6.11 -11.68
N GLU A 58 -8.62 -6.48 -11.47
CA GLU A 58 -8.22 -7.74 -10.84
C GLU A 58 -8.24 -7.67 -9.30
N LEU A 59 -8.30 -6.47 -8.71
CA LEU A 59 -8.26 -6.31 -7.25
C LEU A 59 -9.39 -7.07 -6.51
N PRO A 60 -10.66 -7.01 -6.96
CA PRO A 60 -11.74 -7.81 -6.37
C PRO A 60 -11.43 -9.31 -6.31
N GLU A 61 -10.77 -9.86 -7.33
CA GLU A 61 -10.40 -11.28 -7.40
C GLU A 61 -9.37 -11.66 -6.34
N LYS A 62 -8.66 -10.69 -5.77
CA LYS A 62 -7.66 -10.88 -4.71
C LYS A 62 -8.20 -10.70 -3.30
N CYS A 63 -9.49 -10.34 -3.14
CA CYS A 63 -10.05 -10.06 -1.82
C CYS A 63 -9.90 -11.22 -0.83
N ARG A 64 -10.09 -12.46 -1.27
CA ARG A 64 -9.87 -13.64 -0.42
C ARG A 64 -8.41 -13.76 0.06
N GLU A 65 -7.45 -13.53 -0.84
CA GLU A 65 -6.03 -13.59 -0.49
C GLU A 65 -5.63 -12.45 0.45
N LEU A 66 -6.20 -11.26 0.25
CA LEU A 66 -6.03 -10.11 1.13
C LEU A 66 -6.66 -10.34 2.51
N ALA A 67 -7.87 -10.90 2.57
CA ALA A 67 -8.52 -11.27 3.84
C ALA A 67 -7.62 -12.23 4.64
N LYS A 68 -7.08 -13.27 3.99
CA LYS A 68 -6.13 -14.19 4.61
C LYS A 68 -4.84 -13.49 5.08
N HIS A 69 -4.33 -12.50 4.33
CA HIS A 69 -3.19 -11.69 4.76
C HIS A 69 -3.52 -10.91 6.04
N PHE A 70 -4.67 -10.25 6.12
CA PHE A 70 -5.07 -9.52 7.33
C PHE A 70 -5.33 -10.44 8.54
N GLU A 71 -5.86 -11.64 8.32
CA GLU A 71 -6.03 -12.64 9.39
C GLU A 71 -4.70 -13.19 9.90
N SER A 72 -3.78 -13.54 8.98
CA SER A 72 -2.54 -14.25 9.32
C SER A 72 -1.36 -13.34 9.62
N GLN A 73 -1.27 -12.17 8.99
CA GLN A 73 -0.20 -11.18 9.14
C GLN A 73 -0.71 -9.91 9.82
N GLY A 74 -1.89 -9.41 9.44
CA GLY A 74 -2.48 -8.20 10.03
C GLY A 74 -1.68 -6.92 9.79
N THR A 75 -0.71 -6.95 8.88
CA THR A 75 0.10 -5.78 8.52
C THR A 75 -0.61 -4.94 7.44
N PRO A 76 -0.45 -3.61 7.47
CA PRO A 76 -0.97 -2.74 6.42
C PRO A 76 -0.30 -3.07 5.08
N VAL A 77 -1.06 -2.99 3.99
CA VAL A 77 -0.60 -3.31 2.64
C VAL A 77 -0.42 -2.03 1.85
N MET A 78 0.74 -1.81 1.26
CA MET A 78 0.94 -0.68 0.34
C MET A 78 0.45 -1.07 -1.06
N ILE A 79 -0.31 -0.20 -1.70
CA ILE A 79 -0.76 -0.35 -3.09
C ILE A 79 -0.04 0.72 -3.91
N GLY A 80 0.77 0.31 -4.89
CA GLY A 80 1.37 1.22 -5.88
C GLY A 80 0.87 0.92 -7.28
N GLY A 81 0.34 1.91 -8.00
CA GLY A 81 -0.09 1.74 -9.39
C GLY A 81 -0.31 3.06 -10.12
N GLY A 82 0.24 3.17 -11.33
CA GLY A 82 0.30 4.44 -12.05
C GLY A 82 1.17 5.47 -11.32
N VAL A 83 0.57 6.60 -10.92
CA VAL A 83 1.25 7.72 -10.21
C VAL A 83 0.75 7.89 -8.78
N LEU A 84 -0.04 6.95 -8.26
CA LEU A 84 -0.66 7.04 -6.94
C LEU A 84 -0.26 5.85 -6.06
N ALA A 85 -0.12 6.13 -4.77
CA ALA A 85 0.11 5.14 -3.73
C ALA A 85 -1.00 5.23 -2.67
N TYR A 86 -1.43 4.09 -2.15
CA TYR A 86 -2.41 3.99 -1.07
C TYR A 86 -1.96 2.99 -0.01
N THR A 87 -2.51 3.11 1.19
CA THR A 87 -2.38 2.08 2.23
C THR A 87 -3.72 1.38 2.41
N LEU A 88 -3.74 0.06 2.24
CA LEU A 88 -4.89 -0.79 2.50
C LEU A 88 -4.81 -1.33 3.93
N LEU A 89 -5.85 -1.07 4.71
CA LEU A 89 -5.95 -1.44 6.12
C LEU A 89 -6.87 -2.64 6.37
N GLY A 90 -7.65 -3.05 5.36
CA GLY A 90 -8.58 -4.16 5.48
C GLY A 90 -9.43 -4.36 4.23
N VAL A 91 -10.10 -5.50 4.18
CA VAL A 91 -11.09 -5.82 3.14
C VAL A 91 -12.39 -6.25 3.81
N ASP A 92 -13.50 -5.86 3.20
CA ASP A 92 -14.83 -6.44 3.45
C ASP A 92 -15.14 -7.31 2.23
N TYR A 93 -15.39 -8.60 2.44
CA TYR A 93 -15.56 -9.56 1.36
C TYR A 93 -16.67 -10.54 1.68
N ASN A 94 -17.69 -10.57 0.82
CA ASN A 94 -18.75 -11.55 0.88
C ASN A 94 -18.44 -12.68 -0.12
N GLU A 95 -18.11 -13.87 0.40
CA GLU A 95 -17.77 -15.02 -0.45
C GLU A 95 -18.93 -15.52 -1.32
N ALA A 96 -20.18 -15.30 -0.88
CA ALA A 96 -21.36 -15.79 -1.58
C ALA A 96 -21.77 -14.88 -2.75
N SER A 97 -21.73 -13.55 -2.56
CA SER A 97 -22.07 -12.59 -3.62
C SER A 97 -20.86 -12.14 -4.44
N GLY A 98 -19.65 -12.28 -3.91
CA GLY A 98 -18.44 -11.70 -4.48
C GLY A 98 -18.30 -10.19 -4.22
N ASP A 99 -19.23 -9.58 -3.49
CA ASP A 99 -19.15 -8.17 -3.14
C ASP A 99 -17.93 -7.90 -2.27
N CYS A 100 -17.25 -6.80 -2.54
CA CYS A 100 -16.11 -6.37 -1.75
C CYS A 100 -15.99 -4.87 -1.59
N ALA A 101 -15.30 -4.47 -0.53
CA ALA A 101 -14.83 -3.12 -0.30
C ALA A 101 -13.43 -3.13 0.33
N PHE A 102 -12.72 -2.03 0.16
CA PHE A 102 -11.33 -1.85 0.58
C PHE A 102 -11.26 -0.69 1.58
N LEU A 103 -10.70 -0.91 2.77
CA LEU A 103 -10.46 0.15 3.73
C LEU A 103 -9.16 0.86 3.38
N ILE A 104 -9.27 2.04 2.78
CA ILE A 104 -8.12 2.79 2.24
C ILE A 104 -7.75 3.93 3.17
N LEU A 105 -6.46 4.05 3.47
CA LEU A 105 -5.80 5.22 4.02
C LEU A 105 -4.97 5.90 2.91
N ASP A 106 -5.33 7.13 2.60
CA ASP A 106 -4.79 7.90 1.48
C ASP A 106 -3.67 8.86 1.98
N PRO A 107 -2.41 8.63 1.56
CA PRO A 107 -1.27 9.44 2.02
C PRO A 107 -1.21 10.84 1.38
N HIS A 108 -2.12 11.16 0.45
CA HIS A 108 -2.14 12.47 -0.21
C HIS A 108 -2.90 13.54 0.60
N TYR A 109 -3.37 13.21 1.81
CA TYR A 109 -3.96 14.20 2.71
C TYR A 109 -2.90 15.22 3.14
N THR A 110 -3.19 16.51 2.94
CA THR A 110 -2.28 17.63 3.25
C THR A 110 -2.82 18.56 4.34
N GLY A 111 -3.98 18.23 4.92
CA GLY A 111 -4.54 19.02 6.02
C GLY A 111 -3.89 18.70 7.37
N ASN A 112 -4.34 19.41 8.40
CA ASN A 112 -3.91 19.16 9.78
C ASN A 112 -4.50 17.85 10.32
N ASP A 113 -3.93 17.32 11.40
CA ASP A 113 -4.37 16.10 12.09
C ASP A 113 -5.75 16.26 12.76
N ASP A 114 -6.79 16.29 11.94
CA ASP A 114 -8.20 16.41 12.34
C ASP A 114 -8.95 15.16 11.89
N LEU A 115 -9.24 14.29 12.85
CA LEU A 115 -9.90 13.01 12.62
C LEU A 115 -11.22 13.16 11.85
N LYS A 116 -12.03 14.19 12.17
CA LYS A 116 -13.32 14.39 11.50
C LYS A 116 -13.10 14.76 10.04
N LYS A 117 -12.11 15.60 9.74
CA LYS A 117 -11.78 15.95 8.34
C LYS A 117 -11.21 14.78 7.57
N ILE A 118 -10.35 13.97 8.19
CA ILE A 118 -9.75 12.78 7.56
C ILE A 118 -10.84 11.77 7.18
N VAL A 119 -11.71 11.42 8.12
CA VAL A 119 -12.76 10.42 7.90
C VAL A 119 -13.87 10.96 6.99
N ASN A 120 -14.42 12.14 7.28
CA ASN A 120 -15.53 12.70 6.48
C ASN A 120 -15.08 13.12 5.07
N GLY A 121 -13.81 13.48 4.91
CA GLY A 121 -13.18 13.74 3.61
C GLY A 121 -12.88 12.47 2.81
N GLY A 122 -13.03 11.29 3.42
CA GLY A 122 -12.77 10.01 2.78
C GLY A 122 -11.30 9.67 2.58
N TRP A 123 -10.39 10.33 3.32
CA TRP A 123 -8.95 10.05 3.34
C TRP A 123 -8.63 8.76 4.11
N CYS A 124 -9.49 8.39 5.06
CA CYS A 124 -9.52 7.05 5.64
C CYS A 124 -10.96 6.52 5.57
N GLY A 125 -11.21 5.48 4.79
CA GLY A 125 -12.56 4.91 4.69
C GLY A 125 -12.73 3.82 3.64
N TRP A 126 -13.90 3.19 3.69
CA TRP A 126 -14.27 2.10 2.78
C TRP A 126 -14.53 2.59 1.36
N LYS A 127 -13.88 1.94 0.40
CA LYS A 127 -14.00 2.19 -1.04
C LYS A 127 -14.48 0.92 -1.74
N LYS A 128 -15.59 1.02 -2.46
CA LYS A 128 -16.02 -0.06 -3.37
C LYS A 128 -15.17 -0.04 -4.63
N PRO A 129 -14.91 -1.21 -5.26
CA PRO A 129 -14.21 -1.27 -6.55
C PRO A 129 -14.88 -0.39 -7.60
N VAL A 130 -16.21 -0.35 -7.59
CA VAL A 130 -17.05 0.52 -8.41
C VAL A 130 -18.00 1.28 -7.50
N ASP A 131 -18.01 2.62 -7.60
CA ASP A 131 -18.91 3.46 -6.81
C ASP A 131 -20.36 3.42 -7.34
N SER A 132 -21.29 4.05 -6.60
CA SER A 132 -22.71 4.10 -6.98
C SER A 132 -22.99 4.85 -8.29
N LYS A 133 -21.99 5.53 -8.87
CA LYS A 133 -22.05 6.22 -10.15
C LYS A 133 -21.34 5.44 -11.27
N GLY A 134 -20.93 4.19 -11.00
CA GLY A 134 -20.26 3.33 -11.97
C GLY A 134 -18.77 3.64 -12.17
N ARG A 135 -18.16 4.49 -11.33
CA ARG A 135 -16.75 4.86 -11.46
C ARG A 135 -15.88 3.87 -10.70
N SER A 136 -14.84 3.37 -11.36
CA SER A 136 -13.88 2.47 -10.72
C SER A 136 -12.93 3.24 -9.81
N PHE A 137 -12.75 2.79 -8.57
CA PHE A 137 -11.77 3.38 -7.66
C PHE A 137 -10.34 3.07 -8.11
N PHE A 138 -10.09 1.81 -8.49
CA PHE A 138 -8.86 1.40 -9.16
C PHE A 138 -9.05 1.45 -10.68
N LEU A 139 -8.10 2.06 -11.38
CA LEU A 139 -8.16 2.27 -12.82
C LEU A 139 -7.90 0.96 -13.57
N LYS A 140 -8.80 0.60 -14.48
CA LYS A 140 -8.74 -0.67 -15.21
C LYS A 140 -7.58 -0.74 -16.20
N ASP A 141 -7.06 0.39 -16.66
CA ASP A 141 -5.96 0.49 -17.62
C ASP A 141 -4.57 0.61 -16.93
N LYS A 142 -4.51 0.45 -15.60
CA LYS A 142 -3.27 0.53 -14.82
C LYS A 142 -2.96 -0.78 -14.14
N PHE A 143 -1.68 -1.11 -14.10
CA PHE A 143 -1.16 -2.18 -13.26
C PHE A 143 -1.02 -1.70 -11.81
N TYR A 144 -1.07 -2.65 -10.87
CA TYR A 144 -0.90 -2.40 -9.45
C TYR A 144 0.02 -3.45 -8.83
N ASN A 145 0.94 -3.00 -7.99
CA ASN A 145 1.76 -3.85 -7.16
C ASN A 145 1.36 -3.63 -5.70
N LEU A 146 0.96 -4.71 -5.04
CA LEU A 146 0.62 -4.71 -3.63
C LEU A 146 1.80 -5.28 -2.86
N LEU A 147 2.34 -4.50 -1.93
CA LEU A 147 3.37 -4.95 -1.00
C LEU A 147 2.71 -5.37 0.31
N LEU A 148 2.92 -6.64 0.67
CA LEU A 148 2.34 -7.31 1.83
C LEU A 148 3.48 -7.63 2.83
N PRO A 149 3.75 -6.79 3.84
CA PRO A 149 4.80 -7.04 4.83
C PRO A 149 4.49 -8.29 5.66
N GLN A 150 5.48 -9.12 5.92
CA GLN A 150 5.34 -10.32 6.75
C GLN A 150 5.81 -10.03 8.17
N ARG A 151 5.05 -10.47 9.18
CA ARG A 151 5.49 -10.34 10.57
C ARG A 151 6.74 -11.19 10.78
N PRO A 152 7.81 -10.66 11.39
CA PRO A 152 8.94 -11.48 11.80
C PRO A 152 8.47 -12.58 12.75
N ASN A 153 9.07 -13.77 12.64
CA ASN A 153 8.86 -14.82 13.63
C ASN A 153 9.42 -14.33 14.97
N MET A 154 8.55 -14.12 15.95
CA MET A 154 9.00 -13.87 17.33
C MET A 154 9.54 -15.21 17.87
N VAL A 155 10.82 -15.24 18.23
CA VAL A 155 11.41 -16.30 19.05
C VAL A 155 11.23 -15.93 20.51
#